data_AF-A0A7S3CIB8-F1
#
_entry.id   AF-A0A7S3CIB8-F1
#
_cell.length_a   1.000
_cell.length_b   1.000
_cell.length_c   1.000
_cell.angle_alpha   90.00
_cell.angle_beta   90.00
_cell.angle_gamma   90.00
#
_symmetry.space_group_name_H-M   'P 1'
#
loop_
_entity.id
_entity.type
_entity.pdbx_description
1 polymer ?
#
loop_
_entity_poly.entity_id
_entity_poly.type
_entity_poly.pdbx_seq_one_letter_code
_entity_poly.pdbx_strand_id
1 'polypeptide(L)'
;MSEAGGEEDGANQKVLCRFSTNLPSNFKVPETDLALPSSSTRYGLSQTVNALLKAAGVEDAHELGQEDGKQRVFDFLVEGELLRGELGRHLAKRGLSVEKTISIEYFFAVEPPEPPTALDLPDWVGSVKVARDCGVFSGCFDGTVSVHDIAGARELRCARSAHADSVSALELVRATEAGNEGAPEVLVTASKDGTMRGWFVEPAEGKSDAKRRDGRRKKKVAKEDT
;
A
#
# COMPACT_ATOMS: atom_id res chain seq x y z
N MET A 1 33.75 14.98 47.01
CA MET A 1 34.33 16.16 46.38
C MET A 1 35.25 15.73 45.24
N SER A 2 34.91 15.83 43.95
CA SER A 2 33.63 16.24 43.36
C SER A 2 33.46 15.68 41.94
N GLU A 3 32.27 15.29 41.48
CA GLU A 3 31.03 14.86 42.16
C GLU A 3 30.12 14.14 41.12
N ALA A 4 29.07 13.41 41.53
CA ALA A 4 28.16 12.71 40.60
C ALA A 4 26.96 13.60 40.19
N GLY A 5 27.01 14.15 38.98
CA GLY A 5 25.91 14.92 38.38
C GLY A 5 24.86 14.03 37.71
N GLY A 6 23.57 14.24 38.01
CA GLY A 6 22.51 13.28 37.72
C GLY A 6 21.99 13.25 36.29
N GLU A 7 21.72 12.03 35.79
CA GLU A 7 20.98 11.75 34.54
C GLU A 7 19.54 11.21 34.80
N GLU A 8 19.04 11.21 36.04
CA GLU A 8 17.77 10.55 36.39
C GLU A 8 16.50 11.43 36.24
N ASP A 9 16.62 12.76 36.23
CA ASP A 9 15.45 13.67 36.37
C ASP A 9 14.59 13.81 35.10
N GLY A 10 15.09 13.34 33.95
CA GLY A 10 14.39 13.43 32.66
C GLY A 10 13.25 12.44 32.48
N ALA A 11 13.28 11.27 33.13
CA ALA A 11 12.41 10.13 32.80
C ALA A 11 10.98 10.23 33.36
N ASN A 12 10.78 11.01 34.43
CA ASN A 12 9.50 11.20 35.12
C ASN A 12 8.78 12.52 34.74
N GLN A 13 9.42 13.34 33.90
CA GLN A 13 8.83 14.57 33.38
C GLN A 13 7.61 14.23 32.50
N LYS A 14 6.49 14.93 32.69
CA LYS A 14 5.31 14.80 31.83
C LYS A 14 5.22 15.99 30.89
N VAL A 15 4.85 15.73 29.65
CA VAL A 15 4.62 16.72 28.59
C VAL A 15 3.15 16.73 28.25
N LEU A 16 2.54 17.93 28.18
CA LEU A 16 1.16 18.07 27.75
C LEU A 16 1.10 17.94 26.23
N CYS A 17 0.33 16.97 25.74
CA CYS A 17 0.28 16.60 24.32
C CYS A 17 -1.17 16.56 23.83
N ARG A 18 -1.40 16.89 22.56
CA ARG A 18 -2.69 16.68 21.88
C ARG A 18 -2.48 15.85 20.63
N PHE A 19 -3.26 14.80 20.47
CA PHE A 19 -3.24 13.99 19.26
C PHE A 19 -4.06 14.62 18.14
N SER A 20 -3.56 14.53 16.91
CA SER A 20 -4.26 14.94 15.69
C SER A 20 -4.04 13.91 14.58
N THR A 21 -4.92 13.84 13.58
CA THR A 21 -4.73 12.93 12.45
C THR A 21 -5.51 13.34 11.21
N ASN A 22 -4.91 13.03 10.05
CA ASN A 22 -5.53 13.08 8.73
C ASN A 22 -6.22 11.76 8.33
N LEU A 23 -6.23 10.74 9.20
CA LEU A 23 -6.94 9.48 8.98
C LEU A 23 -8.47 9.66 8.95
N PRO A 24 -9.22 8.70 8.35
CA PRO A 24 -10.68 8.70 8.33
C PRO A 24 -11.32 8.80 9.73
N SER A 25 -12.58 9.22 9.81
CA SER A 25 -13.26 9.59 11.07
C SER A 25 -13.33 8.49 12.12
N ASN A 26 -13.36 7.21 11.72
CA ASN A 26 -13.30 6.06 12.62
C ASN A 26 -11.92 5.88 13.29
N PHE A 27 -10.89 6.62 12.89
CA PHE A 27 -9.56 6.61 13.51
C PHE A 27 -9.23 7.90 14.27
N LYS A 28 -10.21 8.80 14.48
CA LYS A 28 -10.00 10.04 15.23
C LYS A 28 -10.22 9.84 16.74
N VAL A 29 -9.19 10.12 17.53
CA VAL A 29 -9.31 10.24 18.99
C VAL A 29 -9.80 11.63 19.38
N PRO A 30 -10.37 11.83 20.60
CA PRO A 30 -10.76 13.15 21.08
C PRO A 30 -9.57 14.14 21.10
N GLU A 31 -9.81 15.39 20.70
CA GLU A 31 -8.82 16.48 20.68
C GLU A 31 -8.56 17.07 22.09
N THR A 32 -8.39 16.20 23.08
CA THR A 32 -8.16 16.55 24.49
C THR A 32 -6.67 16.54 24.83
N ASP A 33 -6.24 17.48 25.67
CA ASP A 33 -4.86 17.54 26.16
C ASP A 33 -4.58 16.42 27.17
N LEU A 34 -3.49 15.67 26.94
CA LEU A 34 -3.11 14.49 27.68
C LEU A 34 -1.66 14.62 28.18
N ALA A 35 -1.45 14.40 29.48
CA ALA A 35 -0.11 14.44 30.07
C ALA A 35 0.61 13.10 29.86
N LEU A 36 1.57 13.07 28.93
CA LEU A 36 2.33 11.88 28.55
C LEU A 36 3.76 11.93 29.13
N PRO A 37 4.36 10.80 29.55
CA PRO A 37 5.77 10.77 29.95
C PRO A 37 6.70 11.25 28.83
N SER A 38 7.72 12.02 29.17
CA SER A 38 8.84 12.40 28.27
C SER A 38 9.52 11.18 27.64
N SER A 39 9.62 10.09 28.40
CA SER A 39 10.13 8.77 28.00
C SER A 39 9.19 8.01 27.04
N SER A 40 8.04 8.58 26.66
CA SER A 40 7.13 7.96 25.68
C SER A 40 7.83 7.81 24.33
N THR A 41 7.93 6.57 23.87
CA THR A 41 8.37 6.23 22.52
C THR A 41 7.18 5.99 21.60
N ARG A 42 7.43 5.84 20.29
CA ARG A 42 6.46 5.36 19.28
C ARG A 42 5.56 4.23 19.79
N TYR A 43 6.12 3.24 20.50
CA TYR A 43 5.35 2.12 21.04
C TYR A 43 4.33 2.57 22.10
N GLY A 44 4.75 3.35 23.10
CA GLY A 44 3.85 3.85 24.16
C GLY A 44 2.79 4.81 23.64
N LEU A 45 3.14 5.67 22.67
CA LEU A 45 2.19 6.54 21.99
C LEU A 45 1.16 5.71 21.18
N SER A 46 1.61 4.67 20.48
CA SER A 46 0.73 3.75 19.75
C SER A 46 -0.23 3.01 20.68
N GLN A 47 0.23 2.56 21.85
CA GLN A 47 -0.65 1.97 22.87
C GLN A 47 -1.69 2.98 23.38
N THR A 48 -1.29 4.25 23.59
CA THR A 48 -2.19 5.32 24.04
C THR A 48 -3.28 5.58 23.00
N VAL A 49 -2.92 5.73 21.71
CA VAL A 49 -3.90 5.94 20.63
C VAL A 49 -4.86 4.75 20.52
N ASN A 50 -4.38 3.50 20.57
CA ASN A 50 -5.25 2.32 20.56
C ASN A 50 -6.21 2.28 21.77
N ALA A 51 -5.75 2.67 22.96
CA ALA A 51 -6.60 2.74 24.14
C ALA A 51 -7.70 3.80 24.01
N LEU A 52 -7.38 4.98 23.45
CA LEU A 52 -8.35 6.05 23.17
C LEU A 52 -9.37 5.62 22.10
N LEU A 53 -8.93 4.97 21.02
CA LEU A 53 -9.82 4.44 19.98
C LEU A 53 -10.77 3.37 20.54
N LYS A 54 -10.26 2.45 21.37
CA LYS A 54 -11.10 1.45 22.04
C LYS A 54 -12.11 2.09 23.00
N ALA A 55 -11.71 3.10 23.77
CA ALA A 55 -12.62 3.85 24.64
C ALA A 55 -13.69 4.63 23.87
N ALA A 56 -13.41 5.03 22.62
CA ALA A 56 -14.36 5.66 21.71
C ALA A 56 -15.31 4.67 21.00
N GLY A 57 -15.24 3.37 21.31
CA GLY A 57 -16.10 2.33 20.70
C GLY A 57 -15.65 1.87 19.32
N VAL A 58 -14.41 2.16 18.90
CA VAL A 58 -13.83 1.67 17.65
C VAL A 58 -13.32 0.23 17.87
N GLU A 59 -14.24 -0.74 17.89
CA GLU A 59 -13.95 -2.15 18.20
C GLU A 59 -13.77 -3.06 16.97
N ASP A 60 -13.48 -2.51 15.79
CA ASP A 60 -13.25 -3.32 14.58
C ASP A 60 -11.82 -3.19 14.04
N ALA A 61 -10.98 -4.18 14.37
CA ALA A 61 -9.72 -4.44 13.67
C ALA A 61 -9.94 -4.91 12.22
N HIS A 62 -11.13 -5.45 11.93
CA HIS A 62 -11.43 -6.29 10.76
C HIS A 62 -11.61 -5.54 9.42
N GLU A 63 -12.02 -4.25 9.42
CA GLU A 63 -12.45 -3.59 8.18
C GLU A 63 -11.33 -3.25 7.17
N LEU A 64 -10.06 -3.21 7.57
CA LEU A 64 -8.97 -2.67 6.73
C LEU A 64 -7.66 -3.50 6.74
N GLY A 65 -7.75 -4.82 6.89
CA GLY A 65 -6.67 -5.73 6.49
C GLY A 65 -5.55 -5.97 7.52
N GLN A 66 -5.89 -6.22 8.78
CA GLN A 66 -4.97 -6.89 9.71
C GLN A 66 -5.52 -8.27 10.11
N GLU A 67 -4.66 -9.28 10.04
CA GLU A 67 -4.98 -10.64 10.51
C GLU A 67 -5.09 -10.67 12.04
N ASP A 68 -6.16 -11.33 12.51
CA ASP A 68 -6.49 -11.75 13.87
C ASP A 68 -5.73 -11.08 15.05
N GLY A 69 -6.43 -10.15 15.70
CA GLY A 69 -6.18 -9.79 17.11
C GLY A 69 -4.99 -8.88 17.41
N LYS A 70 -4.20 -8.48 16.42
CA LYS A 70 -3.08 -7.52 16.62
C LYS A 70 -3.61 -6.08 16.77
N GLN A 71 -3.03 -5.33 17.71
CA GLN A 71 -3.28 -3.89 17.84
C GLN A 71 -2.67 -3.13 16.66
N ARG A 72 -3.32 -2.03 16.25
CA ARG A 72 -2.82 -1.19 15.14
C ARG A 72 -1.51 -0.52 15.53
N VAL A 73 -0.56 -0.44 14.61
CA VAL A 73 0.71 0.24 14.84
C VAL A 73 0.64 1.63 14.19
N PHE A 74 0.99 2.66 14.95
CA PHE A 74 1.02 4.04 14.47
C PHE A 74 2.45 4.60 14.45
N ASP A 75 2.70 5.49 13.51
CA ASP A 75 3.85 6.40 13.49
C ASP A 75 3.38 7.83 13.78
N PHE A 76 4.30 8.67 14.25
CA PHE A 76 3.99 9.95 14.88
C PHE A 76 4.87 11.09 14.34
N LEU A 77 4.25 12.18 13.91
CA LEU A 77 4.94 13.45 13.63
C LEU A 77 4.77 14.41 14.82
N VAL A 78 5.84 15.10 15.20
CA VAL A 78 5.83 16.21 16.15
C VAL A 78 6.36 17.43 15.40
N GLU A 79 5.56 18.51 15.32
CA GLU A 79 5.87 19.69 14.50
C GLU A 79 6.28 19.35 13.04
N GLY A 80 5.62 18.34 12.45
CA GLY A 80 5.87 17.85 11.09
C GLY A 80 7.01 16.82 10.96
N GLU A 81 7.71 16.46 12.04
CA GLU A 81 8.85 15.54 12.00
C GLU A 81 8.62 14.20 12.69
N LEU A 82 9.10 13.14 12.05
CA LEU A 82 8.92 11.76 12.52
C LEU A 82 9.67 11.50 13.84
N LEU A 83 8.93 11.12 14.87
CA LEU A 83 9.45 10.81 16.20
C LEU A 83 10.38 9.59 16.17
N ARG A 84 11.66 9.79 16.50
CA ARG A 84 12.69 8.73 16.57
C ARG A 84 13.28 8.58 17.98
N GLY A 85 12.70 7.64 18.73
CA GLY A 85 13.02 7.37 20.14
C GLY A 85 12.00 8.02 21.07
N GLU A 86 12.49 8.59 22.16
CA GLU A 86 11.68 9.24 23.21
C GLU A 86 11.24 10.65 22.83
N LEU A 87 10.02 11.02 23.24
CA LEU A 87 9.40 12.32 23.02
C LEU A 87 10.24 13.47 23.62
N GLY A 88 10.64 13.39 24.89
CA GLY A 88 11.43 14.43 25.56
C GLY A 88 12.76 14.71 24.86
N ARG A 89 13.45 13.65 24.42
CA ARG A 89 14.70 13.77 23.64
C ARG A 89 14.47 14.40 22.25
N HIS A 90 13.32 14.17 21.63
CA HIS A 90 12.95 14.82 20.37
C HIS A 90 12.65 16.32 20.58
N LEU A 91 11.86 16.66 21.61
CA LEU A 91 11.53 18.04 21.96
C LEU A 91 12.77 18.86 22.35
N ALA A 92 13.65 18.30 23.17
CA ALA A 92 14.91 18.94 23.59
C ALA A 92 15.82 19.26 22.38
N LYS A 93 15.93 18.34 21.41
CA LYS A 93 16.67 18.58 20.16
C LYS A 93 16.08 19.70 19.30
N ARG A 94 14.79 19.98 19.43
CA ARG A 94 14.07 21.03 18.70
C ARG A 94 13.97 22.35 19.47
N GLY A 95 14.43 22.40 20.73
CA GLY A 95 14.28 23.57 21.60
C GLY A 95 12.82 23.86 21.97
N LEU A 96 11.94 22.85 21.89
CA LEU A 96 10.52 23.00 22.20
C LEU A 96 10.31 22.97 23.72
N SER A 97 9.71 24.03 24.28
CA SER A 97 9.35 24.06 25.70
C SER A 97 8.22 23.08 26.01
N VAL A 98 8.39 22.31 27.08
CA VAL A 98 7.40 21.37 27.63
C VAL A 98 6.18 22.07 28.26
N GLU A 99 6.23 23.40 28.43
CA GLU A 99 5.16 24.21 29.02
C GLU A 99 3.97 24.42 28.06
N LYS A 100 4.18 24.25 26.75
CA LYS A 100 3.15 24.38 25.72
C LYS A 100 2.59 22.99 25.37
N THR A 101 1.28 22.89 25.15
CA THR A 101 0.67 21.70 24.55
C THR A 101 1.34 21.39 23.19
N ILE A 102 1.99 20.23 23.10
CA ILE A 102 2.64 19.73 21.90
C ILE A 102 1.61 19.03 21.01
N SER A 103 1.51 19.41 19.73
CA SER A 103 0.71 18.65 18.77
C SER A 103 1.49 17.43 18.30
N ILE A 104 0.86 16.26 18.39
CA ILE A 104 1.39 15.00 17.86
C ILE A 104 0.40 14.50 16.79
N GLU A 105 0.80 14.59 15.53
CA GLU A 105 0.05 13.96 14.43
C GLU A 105 0.37 12.46 14.40
N TYR A 106 -0.64 11.61 14.21
CA TYR A 106 -0.45 10.17 14.04
C TYR A 106 -1.05 9.65 12.74
N PHE A 107 -0.41 8.63 12.18
CA PHE A 107 -0.80 7.95 10.94
C PHE A 107 -0.43 6.46 11.03
N PHE A 108 -0.98 5.64 10.13
CA PHE A 108 -0.67 4.21 10.13
C PHE A 108 0.83 3.97 9.87
N ALA A 109 1.42 3.11 10.69
CA ALA A 109 2.75 2.60 10.42
C ALA A 109 2.73 1.81 9.11
N VAL A 110 3.69 2.10 8.22
CA VAL A 110 3.97 1.22 7.09
C VAL A 110 4.74 0.03 7.62
N GLU A 111 4.14 -1.16 7.55
CA GLU A 111 4.86 -2.39 7.86
C GLU A 111 5.99 -2.59 6.84
N PRO A 112 7.17 -3.11 7.24
CA PRO A 112 8.23 -3.44 6.29
C PRO A 112 7.67 -4.36 5.20
N PRO A 113 7.95 -4.11 3.90
CA PRO A 113 7.50 -5.01 2.86
C PRO A 113 8.07 -6.40 3.10
N GLU A 114 7.24 -7.42 2.87
CA GLU A 114 7.67 -8.81 2.96
C GLU A 114 8.88 -9.08 2.03
N PRO A 115 9.75 -10.05 2.36
CA PRO A 115 10.92 -10.36 1.54
C PRO A 115 10.55 -10.53 0.06
N PRO A 116 11.13 -9.74 -0.86
CA PRO A 116 10.74 -9.76 -2.25
C PRO A 116 11.07 -11.13 -2.84
N THR A 117 10.08 -11.76 -3.48
CA THR A 117 10.33 -12.95 -4.28
C THR A 117 10.96 -12.53 -5.60
N ALA A 118 12.08 -13.16 -5.97
CA ALA A 118 12.72 -12.94 -7.26
C ALA A 118 11.96 -13.64 -8.40
N LEU A 119 12.03 -13.06 -9.59
CA LEU A 119 11.67 -13.71 -10.85
C LEU A 119 12.95 -13.79 -11.69
N ASP A 120 13.38 -15.00 -12.02
CA ASP A 120 14.56 -15.20 -12.87
C ASP A 120 14.18 -14.91 -14.33
N LEU A 121 14.86 -13.92 -14.92
CA LEU A 121 14.62 -13.41 -16.25
C LEU A 121 15.88 -13.56 -17.12
N PRO A 122 15.74 -13.70 -18.45
CA PRO A 122 16.86 -14.09 -19.33
C PRO A 122 17.97 -13.04 -19.45
N ASP A 123 17.67 -11.77 -19.17
CA ASP A 123 18.63 -10.66 -19.21
C ASP A 123 18.18 -9.53 -18.25
N TRP A 124 18.94 -8.45 -18.17
CA TRP A 124 18.63 -7.27 -17.35
C TRP A 124 17.23 -6.71 -17.64
N VAL A 125 16.48 -6.43 -16.57
CA VAL A 125 15.13 -5.87 -16.66
C VAL A 125 15.21 -4.37 -16.87
N GLY A 126 14.78 -3.88 -18.03
CA GLY A 126 14.71 -2.46 -18.35
C GLY A 126 13.41 -1.78 -17.93
N SER A 127 12.33 -2.55 -17.79
CA SER A 127 11.01 -2.02 -17.41
C SER A 127 10.10 -3.09 -16.79
N VAL A 128 9.25 -2.68 -15.84
CA VAL A 128 8.25 -3.54 -15.18
C VAL A 128 6.92 -2.82 -15.11
N LYS A 129 5.83 -3.52 -15.38
CA LYS A 129 4.44 -3.03 -15.21
C LYS A 129 3.61 -4.08 -14.49
N VAL A 130 2.83 -3.68 -13.49
CA VAL A 130 1.92 -4.57 -12.75
C VAL A 130 0.48 -4.22 -13.07
N ALA A 131 -0.34 -5.22 -13.38
CA ALA A 131 -1.78 -5.06 -13.58
C ALA A 131 -2.52 -6.20 -12.88
N ARG A 132 -3.41 -5.85 -11.93
CA ARG A 132 -4.03 -6.80 -10.99
C ARG A 132 -4.70 -8.00 -11.66
N ASP A 133 -5.33 -7.77 -12.81
CA ASP A 133 -6.13 -8.76 -13.52
C ASP A 133 -5.34 -9.49 -14.63
N CYS A 134 -4.10 -9.06 -14.93
CA CYS A 134 -3.33 -9.52 -16.09
C CYS A 134 -1.95 -10.10 -15.76
N GLY A 135 -1.29 -9.65 -14.67
CA GLY A 135 0.00 -10.15 -14.21
C GLY A 135 1.07 -9.07 -14.01
N VAL A 136 2.31 -9.54 -13.80
CA VAL A 136 3.53 -8.73 -13.82
C VAL A 136 4.20 -8.85 -15.18
N PHE A 137 4.29 -7.74 -15.90
CA PHE A 137 4.99 -7.61 -17.17
C PHE A 137 6.42 -7.16 -16.95
N SER A 138 7.39 -7.80 -17.58
CA SER A 138 8.81 -7.45 -17.51
C SER A 138 9.42 -7.37 -18.90
N GLY A 139 10.06 -6.24 -19.22
CA GLY A 139 10.76 -5.97 -20.46
C GLY A 139 12.27 -6.04 -20.24
N CYS A 140 12.95 -6.88 -21.02
CA CYS A 140 14.36 -7.23 -20.84
C CYS A 140 15.26 -6.58 -21.90
N PHE A 141 16.57 -6.55 -21.64
CA PHE A 141 17.57 -5.93 -22.52
C PHE A 141 17.84 -6.73 -23.80
N ASP A 142 17.51 -8.02 -23.82
CA ASP A 142 17.51 -8.91 -25.00
C ASP A 142 16.35 -8.66 -25.98
N GLY A 143 15.45 -7.71 -25.68
CA GLY A 143 14.24 -7.43 -26.46
C GLY A 143 13.03 -8.32 -26.09
N THR A 144 13.15 -9.18 -25.08
CA THR A 144 12.07 -10.05 -24.60
C THR A 144 11.10 -9.29 -23.70
N VAL A 145 9.81 -9.49 -23.91
CA VAL A 145 8.73 -9.11 -22.99
C VAL A 145 8.10 -10.38 -22.43
N SER A 146 7.98 -10.45 -21.12
CA SER A 146 7.41 -11.58 -20.39
C SER A 146 6.27 -11.15 -19.47
N VAL A 147 5.37 -12.09 -19.17
CA VAL A 147 4.21 -11.91 -18.29
C VAL A 147 4.19 -13.06 -17.28
N HIS A 148 4.19 -12.72 -15.99
CA HIS A 148 4.13 -13.67 -14.87
C HIS A 148 2.82 -13.47 -14.12
N ASP A 149 2.27 -14.53 -13.52
CA ASP A 149 1.10 -14.38 -12.64
C ASP A 149 1.48 -13.61 -11.36
N ILE A 150 0.53 -12.84 -10.82
CA ILE A 150 0.59 -12.21 -9.50
C ILE A 150 0.17 -13.23 -8.42
N ALA A 151 -0.72 -14.16 -8.76
CA ALA A 151 -1.22 -15.19 -7.85
C ALA A 151 -0.40 -16.49 -7.90
N GLY A 152 -0.39 -17.23 -6.78
CA GLY A 152 0.21 -18.56 -6.70
C GLY A 152 1.73 -18.58 -6.91
N ALA A 153 2.21 -19.55 -7.69
CA ALA A 153 3.64 -19.80 -7.93
C ALA A 153 4.33 -18.79 -8.87
N ARG A 154 3.62 -17.72 -9.28
CA ARG A 154 4.12 -16.65 -10.17
C ARG A 154 4.72 -17.17 -11.48
N GLU A 155 4.06 -18.19 -12.03
CA GLU A 155 4.52 -18.88 -13.23
C GLU A 155 4.56 -17.96 -14.45
N LEU A 156 5.51 -18.21 -15.35
CA LEU A 156 5.62 -17.53 -16.64
C LEU A 156 4.41 -17.89 -17.51
N ARG A 157 3.47 -16.96 -17.68
CA ARG A 157 2.32 -17.11 -18.59
C ARG A 157 2.76 -17.04 -20.05
N CYS A 158 3.67 -16.12 -20.37
CA CYS A 158 4.14 -15.90 -21.74
C CYS A 158 5.48 -15.16 -21.75
N ALA A 159 6.39 -15.52 -22.66
CA ALA A 159 7.54 -14.71 -23.05
C ALA A 159 7.58 -14.60 -24.58
N ARG A 160 7.91 -13.42 -25.11
CA ARG A 160 8.07 -13.16 -26.53
C ARG A 160 9.27 -12.25 -26.77
N SER A 161 10.12 -12.60 -27.73
CA SER A 161 11.02 -11.63 -28.36
C SER A 161 10.14 -10.58 -29.05
N ALA A 162 9.98 -9.45 -28.39
CA ALA A 162 9.04 -8.39 -28.76
C ALA A 162 9.70 -7.33 -29.63
N HIS A 163 11.01 -7.14 -29.48
CA HIS A 163 11.83 -6.09 -30.09
C HIS A 163 13.20 -6.63 -30.52
N ALA A 164 13.90 -5.87 -31.36
CA ALA A 164 15.26 -6.21 -31.83
C ALA A 164 16.38 -5.64 -30.93
N ASP A 165 16.02 -4.83 -29.93
CA ASP A 165 16.89 -4.21 -28.92
C ASP A 165 16.10 -4.10 -27.61
N SER A 166 16.81 -3.79 -26.54
CA SER A 166 16.35 -3.58 -25.18
C SER A 166 15.03 -2.80 -25.02
N VAL A 167 14.11 -3.40 -24.25
CA VAL A 167 12.80 -2.84 -23.92
C VAL A 167 12.94 -1.80 -22.82
N SER A 168 12.73 -0.53 -23.17
CA SER A 168 12.95 0.64 -22.29
C SER A 168 11.70 1.09 -21.54
N ALA A 169 10.50 0.77 -22.04
CA ALA A 169 9.25 1.09 -21.35
C ALA A 169 8.13 0.10 -21.65
N LEU A 170 7.25 -0.07 -20.66
CA LEU A 170 6.01 -0.83 -20.71
C LEU A 170 4.88 0.03 -20.12
N GLU A 171 3.75 0.15 -20.82
CA GLU A 171 2.54 0.76 -20.29
C GLU A 171 1.32 -0.08 -20.68
N LEU A 172 0.30 -0.15 -19.82
CA LEU A 172 -0.92 -0.92 -20.10
C LEU A 172 -2.08 0.06 -20.24
N VAL A 173 -2.54 0.24 -21.48
CA VAL A 173 -3.61 1.18 -21.81
C VAL A 173 -4.91 0.42 -22.08
N ARG A 174 -6.04 0.97 -21.65
CA ARG A 174 -7.35 0.46 -22.04
C ARG A 174 -7.74 1.06 -23.37
N ALA A 175 -8.10 0.24 -24.35
CA ALA A 175 -8.53 0.69 -25.67
C ALA A 175 -9.98 1.22 -25.66
N THR A 176 -10.24 2.25 -24.84
CA THR A 176 -11.58 2.85 -24.71
C THR A 176 -11.86 3.84 -25.85
N GLU A 177 -12.68 3.43 -26.80
CA GLU A 177 -13.67 4.34 -27.35
C GLU A 177 -14.59 4.80 -26.18
N ALA A 178 -14.95 6.08 -26.13
CA ALA A 178 -15.55 6.68 -24.94
C ALA A 178 -16.85 5.97 -24.49
N GLY A 179 -16.82 5.35 -23.31
CA GLY A 179 -18.00 4.78 -22.65
C GLY A 179 -18.16 3.26 -22.69
N ASN A 180 -17.21 2.48 -23.20
CA ASN A 180 -17.30 1.01 -23.17
C ASN A 180 -16.46 0.38 -22.04
N GLU A 181 -17.11 -0.10 -20.99
CA GLU A 181 -16.47 -0.78 -19.84
C GLU A 181 -15.84 -2.14 -20.20
N GLY A 182 -16.11 -2.68 -21.40
CA GLY A 182 -15.55 -3.94 -21.90
C GLY A 182 -14.36 -3.80 -22.85
N ALA A 183 -13.68 -2.66 -22.88
CA ALA A 183 -12.51 -2.43 -23.74
C ALA A 183 -11.33 -3.36 -23.39
N PRO A 184 -10.63 -3.94 -24.39
CA PRO A 184 -9.47 -4.78 -24.12
C PRO A 184 -8.29 -3.96 -23.57
N GLU A 185 -7.48 -4.59 -22.73
CA GLU A 185 -6.22 -4.01 -22.27
C GLU A 185 -5.13 -4.27 -23.34
N VAL A 186 -4.41 -3.21 -23.70
CA VAL A 186 -3.35 -3.23 -24.70
C VAL A 186 -2.04 -2.86 -24.01
N LEU A 187 -1.11 -3.81 -23.98
CA LEU A 187 0.26 -3.53 -23.55
C LEU A 187 0.95 -2.77 -24.68
N VAL A 188 1.52 -1.61 -24.36
CA VAL A 188 2.38 -0.84 -25.25
C VAL A 188 3.82 -1.03 -24.78
N THR A 189 4.66 -1.53 -25.68
CA THR A 189 6.09 -1.77 -25.45
C THR A 189 6.90 -0.77 -26.28
N ALA A 190 7.96 -0.20 -25.70
CA ALA A 190 8.90 0.67 -26.41
C ALA A 190 10.34 0.17 -26.25
N SER A 191 11.15 0.31 -27.30
CA SER A 191 12.52 -0.21 -27.34
C SER A 191 13.49 0.79 -27.96
N LYS A 192 14.78 0.59 -27.69
CA LYS A 192 15.89 1.28 -28.38
C LYS A 192 16.00 0.92 -29.87
N ASP A 193 15.27 -0.09 -30.35
CA ASP A 193 15.11 -0.40 -31.78
C ASP A 193 14.34 0.69 -32.57
N GLY A 194 13.88 1.74 -31.87
CA GLY A 194 13.16 2.87 -32.45
C GLY A 194 11.68 2.60 -32.68
N THR A 195 11.15 1.45 -32.23
CA THR A 195 9.75 1.07 -32.42
C THR A 195 8.96 1.07 -31.11
N MET A 196 7.66 1.32 -31.25
CA MET A 196 6.65 1.02 -30.24
C MET A 196 5.70 -0.03 -30.80
N ARG A 197 5.28 -0.99 -29.97
CA ARG A 197 4.40 -2.10 -30.39
C ARG A 197 3.25 -2.26 -29.41
N GLY A 198 2.05 -2.49 -29.94
CA GLY A 198 0.83 -2.75 -29.17
C GLY A 198 0.48 -4.23 -29.18
N TRP A 199 0.16 -4.79 -28.02
CA TRP A 199 -0.17 -6.20 -27.83
C TRP A 199 -1.49 -6.30 -27.07
N PHE A 200 -2.49 -7.00 -27.64
CA PHE A 200 -3.69 -7.33 -26.88
C PHE A 200 -3.35 -8.30 -25.76
N VAL A 201 -3.76 -7.97 -24.55
CA VAL A 201 -3.52 -8.77 -23.35
C VAL A 201 -4.81 -9.48 -22.97
N GLU A 202 -4.72 -10.81 -22.79
CA GLU A 202 -5.79 -11.59 -22.16
C GLU A 202 -5.59 -11.60 -20.63
N PRO A 203 -6.64 -11.32 -19.85
CA PRO A 203 -6.56 -11.37 -18.38
C PRO A 203 -6.13 -12.77 -17.91
N ALA A 204 -5.65 -12.85 -16.67
CA ALA A 204 -5.40 -14.14 -16.03
C ALA A 204 -6.72 -14.92 -15.90
N GLU A 205 -6.70 -16.22 -16.16
CA GLU A 205 -7.89 -17.08 -16.01
C GLU A 205 -8.23 -17.26 -14.52
N GLY A 206 -8.90 -16.25 -13.95
CA GLY A 206 -9.14 -16.16 -12.51
C GLY A 206 -10.15 -15.06 -12.16
N LYS A 207 -11.44 -15.38 -12.35
CA LYS A 207 -12.65 -14.58 -12.02
C LYS A 207 -13.24 -13.68 -13.13
N SER A 208 -13.62 -14.26 -14.27
CA SER A 208 -14.83 -13.79 -14.96
C SER A 208 -15.53 -14.88 -15.78
N ASP A 209 -16.43 -15.67 -15.16
CA ASP A 209 -17.60 -16.21 -15.91
C ASP A 209 -18.77 -16.78 -15.06
N ALA A 210 -18.95 -16.33 -13.82
CA ALA A 210 -20.09 -16.74 -12.98
C ALA A 210 -21.44 -16.09 -13.36
N LYS A 211 -21.51 -15.24 -14.41
CA LYS A 211 -22.73 -14.47 -14.75
C LYS A 211 -23.11 -14.39 -16.23
N ARG A 212 -22.41 -15.08 -17.14
CA ARG A 212 -22.72 -15.08 -18.60
C ARG A 212 -23.54 -16.29 -19.08
N ARG A 213 -24.07 -17.11 -18.17
CA ARG A 213 -24.72 -18.38 -18.52
C ARG A 213 -26.11 -18.64 -17.91
N ASP A 214 -26.96 -17.63 -17.82
CA ASP A 214 -28.40 -17.86 -18.02
C ASP A 214 -29.02 -16.72 -18.85
N GLY A 215 -29.78 -17.07 -19.88
CA GLY A 215 -30.22 -16.11 -20.91
C GLY A 215 -30.50 -16.67 -22.30
N ARG A 216 -30.35 -17.99 -22.54
CA ARG A 216 -30.77 -18.62 -23.81
C ARG A 216 -32.09 -19.38 -23.66
N ARG A 217 -33.18 -18.65 -23.37
CA ARG A 217 -34.55 -19.20 -23.43
C ARG A 217 -34.81 -19.74 -24.83
N LYS A 218 -35.03 -21.06 -24.94
CA LYS A 218 -35.38 -21.74 -26.20
C LYS A 218 -36.72 -21.20 -26.71
N LYS A 219 -36.73 -20.52 -27.85
CA LYS A 219 -37.96 -20.11 -28.55
C LYS A 219 -38.59 -21.36 -29.16
N LYS A 220 -39.58 -21.95 -28.49
CA LYS A 220 -40.31 -23.13 -28.95
C LYS A 220 -41.21 -22.71 -30.11
N VAL A 221 -40.93 -23.18 -31.32
CA VAL A 221 -41.79 -22.96 -32.49
C VAL A 221 -43.04 -23.82 -32.30
N ALA A 222 -44.20 -23.18 -32.19
CA ALA A 222 -45.48 -23.86 -32.38
C ALA A 222 -45.71 -24.00 -33.89
N LYS A 223 -46.06 -25.21 -34.33
CA LYS A 223 -46.47 -25.51 -35.69
C LYS A 223 -47.97 -25.73 -35.65
N GLU A 224 -48.73 -24.80 -36.21
CA GLU A 224 -50.12 -25.06 -36.57
C GLU A 224 -50.10 -25.97 -37.80
N ASP A 225 -50.79 -27.10 -37.70
CA ASP A 225 -51.15 -27.93 -38.84
C ASP A 225 -52.66 -27.81 -39.04
N THR A 226 -53.05 -27.52 -40.28
CA THR A 226 -54.40 -27.71 -40.84
C THR A 226 -54.32 -28.86 -41.83
#